data_AF-A0ABD5GDV7-F1
#
_entry.id   AF-A0ABD5GDV7-F1
#
_cell.length_a   1.000
_cell.length_b   1.000
_cell.length_c   1.000
_cell.angle_alpha   90.00
_cell.angle_beta   90.00
_cell.angle_gamma   90.00
#
_symmetry.space_group_name_H-M   'P 1'
#
loop_
_entity.id
_entity.type
_entity.pdbx_description
1 polymer ?
#
loop_
_entity_poly.entity_id
_entity_poly.type
_entity_poly.pdbx_seq_one_letter_code
_entity_poly.pdbx_strand_id
1 'polypeptide(L)'
;MICRAGCGACCIAPSISSPIPGMPDGKAAGERCLHLSPEHLCRLFGRPERPQVCSAFDADPFVCGETREDAIRLLGWLEQETAVAVSHSVR
;
A
#
# COMPACT_ATOMS: atom_id res chain seq x y z
N MET A 1 -3.33 15.22 5.09
CA MET A 1 -4.74 15.26 4.64
C MET A 1 -5.52 14.11 5.28
N ILE A 2 -6.85 14.08 5.24
CA ILE A 2 -7.60 12.91 5.74
C ILE A 2 -7.54 11.80 4.68
N CYS A 3 -7.31 10.55 5.12
CA CYS A 3 -7.36 9.38 4.25
C CYS A 3 -8.74 9.28 3.58
N ARG A 4 -8.78 9.24 2.24
CA ARG A 4 -10.03 9.13 1.48
C ARG A 4 -10.55 7.69 1.52
N ALA A 5 -11.65 7.45 2.23
CA ALA A 5 -12.36 6.18 2.19
C ALA A 5 -12.72 5.82 0.74
N GLY A 6 -12.50 4.56 0.35
CA GLY A 6 -12.70 4.10 -1.03
C GLY A 6 -11.54 4.38 -1.99
N CYS A 7 -10.41 4.94 -1.52
CA CYS A 7 -9.21 5.11 -2.36
C CYS A 7 -8.47 3.78 -2.59
N GLY A 8 -8.10 3.09 -1.50
CA GLY A 8 -7.41 1.78 -1.55
C GLY A 8 -5.99 1.79 -2.14
N ALA A 9 -5.43 2.93 -2.53
CA ALA A 9 -4.13 3.00 -3.21
C ALA A 9 -2.97 2.43 -2.38
N CYS A 10 -2.91 2.71 -1.07
CA CYS A 10 -1.90 2.13 -0.18
C CYS A 10 -2.00 0.59 -0.05
N CYS A 11 -3.16 0.00 -0.34
CA CYS A 11 -3.36 -1.44 -0.36
C CYS A 11 -3.02 -2.09 -1.72
N ILE A 12 -2.67 -1.29 -2.74
CA ILE A 12 -2.36 -1.76 -4.10
C ILE A 12 -0.94 -1.36 -4.50
N ALA A 13 -0.63 -0.06 -4.50
CA ALA A 13 0.53 0.49 -5.17
C ALA A 13 1.89 0.12 -4.52
N PRO A 14 2.16 0.43 -3.24
CA PRO A 14 3.48 0.21 -2.65
C PRO A 14 3.72 -1.28 -2.38
N SER A 15 4.97 -1.72 -2.33
CA SER A 15 5.30 -3.01 -1.72
C SER A 15 5.16 -2.92 -0.19
N ILE A 16 4.90 -4.06 0.45
CA ILE A 16 4.95 -4.20 1.90
C ILE A 16 5.75 -5.45 2.19
N SER A 17 6.94 -5.31 2.78
CA SER A 17 7.83 -6.43 3.11
C SER A 17 7.55 -7.06 4.48
N SER A 18 6.81 -6.36 5.35
CA SER A 18 6.39 -6.87 6.65
C SER A 18 5.13 -7.73 6.54
N PRO A 19 4.93 -8.72 7.43
CA PRO A 19 3.75 -9.59 7.39
C PRO A 19 2.41 -8.84 7.45
N ILE A 20 1.43 -9.34 6.70
CA ILE A 20 0.03 -8.95 6.74
C ILE A 20 -0.77 -10.20 7.16
N PRO A 21 -1.86 -10.11 7.96
CA PRO A 21 -2.67 -11.29 8.27
C PRO A 21 -3.09 -12.05 7.00
N GLY A 22 -2.70 -13.32 6.86
CA GLY A 22 -2.96 -14.11 5.64
C GLY A 22 -2.04 -13.84 4.44
N MET A 23 -1.06 -12.94 4.57
CA MET A 23 0.05 -12.74 3.61
C MET A 23 1.37 -12.64 4.39
N PRO A 24 1.98 -13.78 4.80
CA PRO A 24 3.12 -13.79 5.73
C PRO A 24 4.37 -13.08 5.19
N ASP A 25 4.58 -13.12 3.88
CA ASP A 25 5.70 -12.44 3.20
C ASP A 25 5.37 -11.01 2.78
N GLY A 26 4.24 -10.47 3.25
CA GLY A 26 3.73 -9.16 2.86
C GLY A 26 3.07 -9.17 1.49
N LYS A 27 3.24 -8.12 0.70
CA LYS A 27 2.69 -8.01 -0.66
C LYS A 27 3.67 -7.32 -1.62
N ALA A 28 3.68 -7.70 -2.88
CA ALA A 28 4.45 -7.01 -3.90
C ALA A 28 3.86 -5.62 -4.23
N ALA A 29 4.67 -4.76 -4.85
CA ALA A 29 4.19 -3.52 -5.44
C ALA A 29 3.19 -3.83 -6.57
N GLY A 30 2.11 -3.06 -6.64
CA GLY A 30 0.99 -3.30 -7.56
C GLY A 30 0.09 -4.50 -7.20
N GLU A 31 0.51 -5.37 -6.28
CA GLU A 31 -0.32 -6.48 -5.81
C GLU A 31 -1.45 -5.97 -4.90
N ARG A 32 -2.68 -6.42 -5.20
CA ARG A 32 -3.87 -6.10 -4.41
C ARG A 32 -3.84 -6.88 -3.10
N CYS A 33 -3.80 -6.17 -1.96
CA CYS A 33 -3.89 -6.79 -0.64
C CYS A 33 -5.19 -7.60 -0.45
N LEU A 34 -5.07 -8.79 0.16
CA LEU A 34 -6.17 -9.70 0.51
C LEU A 34 -7.32 -9.02 1.27
N HIS A 35 -7.01 -8.00 2.08
CA HIS A 35 -7.98 -7.30 2.93
C HIS A 35 -8.68 -6.12 2.26
N LEU A 36 -8.39 -5.83 0.99
CA LEU A 36 -9.03 -4.74 0.26
C LEU A 36 -10.37 -5.20 -0.32
N SER A 37 -11.48 -4.68 0.20
CA SER A 37 -12.83 -4.99 -0.28
C SER A 37 -13.04 -4.53 -1.74
N PRO A 38 -14.05 -5.05 -2.45
CA PRO A 38 -14.40 -4.58 -3.80
C PRO A 38 -14.65 -3.06 -3.87
N GLU A 39 -15.16 -2.46 -2.80
CA GLU A 39 -15.42 -1.02 -2.64
C GLU A 39 -14.16 -0.21 -2.28
N HIS A 40 -12.98 -0.83 -2.29
CA HIS A 40 -11.69 -0.22 -1.94
C HIS A 40 -11.60 0.25 -0.48
N LEU A 41 -12.28 -0.47 0.43
CA LEU A 41 -12.15 -0.29 1.87
C LEU A 41 -11.23 -1.36 2.44
N CYS A 42 -10.25 -0.96 3.26
CA CYS A 42 -9.40 -1.91 3.97
C CYS A 42 -10.19 -2.50 5.14
N ARG A 43 -10.41 -3.82 5.13
CA ARG A 43 -11.17 -4.54 6.18
C ARG A 43 -10.49 -4.51 7.56
N LEU A 44 -9.21 -4.14 7.61
CA LEU A 44 -8.44 -3.97 8.85
C LEU A 44 -8.34 -2.52 9.31
N PHE A 45 -8.94 -1.55 8.60
CA PHE A 45 -8.82 -0.13 8.99
C PHE A 45 -9.35 0.09 10.42
N GLY A 46 -8.53 0.68 11.29
CA GLY A 46 -8.87 0.96 12.69
C GLY A 46 -8.86 -0.25 13.63
N ARG A 47 -8.51 -1.44 13.12
CA ARG A 47 -8.47 -2.67 13.91
C ARG A 47 -7.08 -2.95 14.51
N PRO A 48 -6.99 -3.63 15.67
CA PRO A 48 -5.71 -3.98 16.28
C PRO A 48 -4.89 -4.95 15.42
N GLU A 49 -5.53 -5.75 14.56
CA GLU A 49 -4.84 -6.66 13.65
C GLU A 49 -4.27 -5.96 12.40
N ARG A 50 -4.49 -4.64 12.23
CA ARG A 50 -3.91 -3.88 11.12
C ARG A 50 -2.39 -3.85 11.26
N PRO A 51 -1.63 -4.24 10.21
CA PRO A 51 -0.17 -4.21 10.27
C PRO A 51 0.35 -2.83 10.68
N GLN A 52 1.39 -2.79 11.52
CA GLN A 52 1.95 -1.54 12.04
C GLN A 52 2.38 -0.59 10.92
N VAL A 53 2.97 -1.09 9.84
CA VAL A 53 3.34 -0.28 8.67
C VAL A 53 2.10 0.39 8.03
N CYS A 54 0.97 -0.31 8.00
CA CYS A 54 -0.27 0.20 7.44
C CYS A 54 -0.95 1.22 8.36
N SER A 55 -0.81 1.10 9.68
CA SER A 55 -1.38 2.04 10.66
C SER A 55 -0.51 3.26 10.91
N ALA A 56 0.82 3.14 10.72
CA ALA A 56 1.78 4.24 10.78
C ALA A 56 1.79 5.12 9.51
N PHE A 57 1.15 4.67 8.43
CA PHE A 57 1.03 5.46 7.21
C PHE A 57 -0.08 6.51 7.35
N ASP A 58 0.33 7.77 7.48
CA ASP A 58 -0.57 8.93 7.46
C ASP A 58 -0.77 9.45 6.04
N ALA A 59 -2.01 9.83 5.73
CA ALA A 59 -2.35 10.36 4.41
C ALA A 59 -1.76 11.75 4.22
N ASP A 60 -0.92 11.91 3.20
CA ASP A 60 -0.23 13.15 2.87
C ASP A 60 -0.58 13.61 1.43
N PRO A 61 -0.79 14.92 1.18
CA PRO A 61 -1.08 15.42 -0.17
C PRO A 61 -0.04 15.08 -1.24
N PHE A 62 1.26 15.06 -0.89
CA PHE A 62 2.33 14.75 -1.83
C PHE A 62 2.36 13.26 -2.20
N VAL A 63 1.85 12.40 -1.32
CA VAL A 63 1.78 10.94 -1.55
C VAL A 63 0.44 10.54 -2.16
N CYS A 64 -0.66 11.15 -1.71
CA CYS A 64 -2.01 10.73 -2.04
C CYS A 64 -2.66 11.55 -3.17
N GLY A 65 -2.12 12.73 -3.52
CA GLY A 65 -2.69 13.63 -4.52
C GLY A 65 -4.17 13.96 -4.28
N GLU A 66 -4.90 14.28 -5.35
CA GLU A 66 -6.31 14.66 -5.27
C GLU A 66 -7.24 13.47 -5.56
N THR A 67 -6.83 12.60 -6.50
CA THR A 67 -7.65 11.47 -6.98
C THR A 67 -7.08 10.12 -6.54
N ARG A 68 -7.87 9.04 -6.68
CA ARG A 68 -7.37 7.67 -6.46
C ARG A 68 -6.25 7.34 -7.44
N GLU A 69 -6.41 7.78 -8.67
CA GLU A 69 -5.47 7.61 -9.76
C GLU A 69 -4.14 8.32 -9.44
N ASP A 70 -4.19 9.52 -8.87
CA ASP A 70 -3.00 10.20 -8.35
C ASP A 70 -2.31 9.41 -7.26
N ALA A 71 -3.06 8.93 -6.26
CA ALA A 71 -2.49 8.17 -5.16
C ALA A 71 -1.77 6.91 -5.66
N ILE A 72 -2.37 6.18 -6.60
CA ILE A 72 -1.75 4.99 -7.21
C ILE A 72 -0.47 5.37 -7.96
N ARG A 73 -0.53 6.43 -8.79
CA ARG A 73 0.61 6.90 -9.58
C ARG A 73 1.76 7.37 -8.69
N LEU A 74 1.48 8.19 -7.67
CA LEU A 74 2.48 8.78 -6.78
C LEU A 74 3.13 7.72 -5.88
N LEU A 75 2.35 6.83 -5.27
CA LEU A 75 2.88 5.71 -4.50
C LEU A 75 3.72 4.77 -5.37
N GLY A 76 3.26 4.47 -6.59
CA GLY A 76 4.01 3.64 -7.53
C GLY A 76 5.29 4.30 -8.03
N TRP A 77 5.32 5.63 -8.17
CA TRP A 77 6.54 6.37 -8.46
C TRP A 77 7.51 6.33 -7.27
N LEU A 78 7.05 6.61 -6.05
CA LEU A 78 7.87 6.53 -4.84
C LEU A 78 8.48 5.14 -4.66
N GLU A 79 7.70 4.09 -4.90
CA GLU A 79 8.20 2.71 -4.89
C GLU A 79 9.38 2.53 -5.85
N GLN A 80 9.28 3.02 -7.09
CA GLN A 80 10.35 2.88 -8.09
C GLN A 80 11.60 3.68 -7.72
N GLU A 81 11.44 4.90 -7.23
CA GLU A 81 12.57 5.77 -6.86
C GLU A 81 13.28 5.31 -5.58
N THR A 82 12.59 4.58 -4.71
CA THR A 82 13.13 4.12 -3.42
C THR A 82 13.41 2.62 -3.36
N ALA A 83 13.02 1.87 -4.40
CA ALA A 83 13.34 0.46 -4.51
C ALA A 83 14.85 0.26 -4.46
N VAL A 84 15.30 -0.51 -3.47
CA VAL A 84 16.67 -1.00 -3.45
C VAL A 84 16.78 -2.01 -4.59
N ALA A 85 17.71 -1.80 -5.52
CA ALA A 85 17.94 -2.71 -6.63
C ALA A 85 18.22 -4.12 -6.08
N VAL A 86 17.20 -4.97 -6.04
CA VAL A 86 17.36 -6.38 -5.71
C VAL A 86 18.02 -6.98 -6.94
N SER A 87 19.32 -7.24 -6.85
CA SER A 87 20.06 -7.97 -7.87
C SER A 87 19.49 -9.38 -7.95
N HIS A 88 18.43 -9.55 -8.72
CA HIS A 88 17.95 -10.86 -9.13
C HIS A 88 19.02 -11.42 -10.06
N SER A 89 20.01 -12.11 -9.47
CA SER A 89 20.77 -13.12 -10.19
C SER A 89 19.79 -14.26 -10.49
N VAL A 90 19.02 -14.10 -11.57
CA VAL A 90 18.36 -15.21 -12.22
C VAL A 90 19.49 -16.02 -12.85
N ARG A 91 19.75 -17.21 -12.31
CA ARG A 91 20.46 -18.26 -13.03
C ARG A 91 19.52 -18.92 -14.03
#